data_AF-A0A1X7P5T6-F1
#
_entry.id   AF-A0A1X7P5T6-F1
#
_cell.length_a   1.000
_cell.length_b   1.000
_cell.length_c   1.000
_cell.angle_alpha   90.00
_cell.angle_beta   90.00
_cell.angle_gamma   90.00
#
_symmetry.space_group_name_H-M   'P 1'
#
loop_
_entity.id
_entity.type
_entity.pdbx_description
1 polymer ?
#
loop_
_entity_poly.entity_id
_entity_poly.type
_entity_poly.pdbx_seq_one_letter_code
_entity_poly.pdbx_strand_id
1 'polypeptide(L)'
;MDVLLHITSPDAARIGASLGRALSEQGASWGCFLTNDGVKALVDPAFAVASKNAARVAVCEHSWDLHMAGLDCPVERGSQTVNSALMAEAGRVISL
;
A
#
# COMPACT_ATOMS: atom_id res chain seq x y z
N MET A 1 12.95 -3.92 -4.92
CA MET A 1 12.28 -2.73 -4.36
C MET A 1 13.02 -2.35 -3.09
N ASP A 2 13.27 -1.06 -2.82
CA ASP A 2 14.03 -0.65 -1.62
C ASP A 2 13.18 -0.75 -0.35
N VAL A 3 11.92 -0.28 -0.42
CA VAL A 3 11.01 -0.24 0.73
C VAL A 3 9.61 -0.72 0.34
N LEU A 4 9.06 -1.67 1.11
CA LEU A 4 7.64 -2.01 1.09
C LEU A 4 6.94 -1.39 2.30
N LEU A 5 5.91 -0.60 2.06
CA LEU A 5 4.97 -0.20 3.10
C LEU A 5 3.85 -1.25 3.19
N HIS A 6 3.81 -1.98 4.30
CA HIS A 6 2.77 -2.97 4.57
C HIS A 6 1.70 -2.35 5.46
N ILE A 7 0.58 -1.97 4.86
CA ILE A 7 -0.48 -1.18 5.50
C ILE A 7 -1.57 -2.10 6.03
N THR A 8 -1.78 -2.14 7.34
CA THR A 8 -2.78 -3.01 7.97
C THR A 8 -3.89 -2.26 8.71
N SER A 9 -3.76 -0.94 8.87
CA SER A 9 -4.73 -0.07 9.54
C SER A 9 -5.05 1.19 8.72
N PRO A 10 -6.30 1.72 8.75
CA PRO A 10 -6.65 3.00 8.13
C PRO A 10 -5.86 4.19 8.69
N ASP A 11 -5.51 4.15 9.98
CA ASP A 11 -4.80 5.23 10.66
C ASP A 11 -3.38 5.47 10.09
N ALA A 12 -2.83 4.44 9.44
CA ALA A 12 -1.55 4.49 8.76
C ALA A 12 -1.54 5.45 7.57
N ALA A 13 -2.69 5.85 7.01
CA ALA A 13 -2.76 6.66 5.79
C ALA A 13 -1.90 7.94 5.87
N ARG A 14 -1.95 8.65 7.00
CA ARG A 14 -1.18 9.89 7.21
C ARG A 14 0.33 9.64 7.24
N ILE A 15 0.76 8.59 7.92
CA ILE A 15 2.18 8.21 8.02
C ILE A 15 2.67 7.67 6.67
N GLY A 16 1.90 6.77 6.05
CA GLY A 16 2.18 6.20 4.74
C GLY A 16 2.28 7.25 3.64
N ALA A 17 1.42 8.28 3.66
CA ALA A 17 1.49 9.39 2.70
C ALA A 17 2.79 10.18 2.83
N SER A 18 3.18 10.47 4.08
CA SER A 18 4.40 11.22 4.38
C SER A 18 5.66 10.43 4.01
N LEU A 19 5.68 9.13 4.33
CA LEU A 19 6.77 8.23 3.95
C LEU A 19 6.87 8.04 2.45
N GLY A 20 5.75 7.79 1.76
CA GLY A 20 5.73 7.62 0.30
C GLY A 20 6.27 8.85 -0.44
N ARG A 21 5.92 10.06 0.03
CA ARG A 21 6.50 11.31 -0.50
C ARG A 21 8.00 11.40 -0.28
N ALA A 22 8.45 11.19 0.96
CA ALA A 22 9.88 11.24 1.29
C ALA A 22 10.70 10.21 0.51
N LEU A 23 10.20 8.98 0.36
CA LEU A 23 10.85 7.93 -0.44
C LEU A 23 10.96 8.34 -1.90
N SER A 24 9.89 8.91 -2.47
CA SER A 24 9.87 9.39 -3.85
C SER A 24 10.85 10.56 -4.05
N GLU A 25 10.88 11.52 -3.12
CA GLU A 25 11.80 12.68 -3.15
C GLU A 25 13.27 12.27 -3.05
N GLN A 26 13.56 11.17 -2.35
CA GLN A 26 14.91 10.59 -2.25
C GLN A 26 15.26 9.68 -3.44
N GLY A 27 14.34 9.48 -4.39
CA GLY A 27 14.54 8.59 -5.53
C GLY A 27 14.58 7.10 -5.18
N ALA A 28 14.09 6.71 -4.00
CA ALA A 28 14.02 5.30 -3.60
C ALA A 28 12.87 4.57 -4.31
N SER A 29 13.11 3.33 -4.74
CA SER A 29 12.07 2.45 -5.26
C SER A 29 11.23 1.91 -4.12
N TRP A 30 9.94 2.24 -4.09
CA TRP A 30 9.04 1.78 -3.02
C TRP A 30 7.72 1.27 -3.56
N GLY A 31 7.01 0.51 -2.73
CA GLY A 31 5.70 -0.05 -3.04
C GLY A 31 4.85 -0.16 -1.78
N CYS A 32 3.59 -0.52 -1.95
CA CYS A 32 2.72 -0.80 -0.83
C CYS A 32 1.80 -2.00 -1.06
N PHE A 33 1.62 -2.78 0.00
CA PHE A 33 0.60 -3.82 0.08
C PHE A 33 -0.37 -3.45 1.19
N LEU A 34 -1.65 -3.34 0.87
CA LEU A 34 -2.69 -3.00 1.84
C LEU A 34 -3.56 -4.22 2.14
N THR A 35 -3.78 -4.50 3.41
CA THR A 35 -4.55 -5.66 3.86
C THR A 35 -5.36 -5.32 5.10
N ASN A 36 -6.25 -6.22 5.51
CA ASN A 36 -7.23 -5.99 6.58
C ASN A 36 -8.03 -4.70 6.30
N ASP A 37 -8.43 -3.95 7.33
CA ASP A 37 -9.08 -2.66 7.15
C ASP A 37 -8.12 -1.56 6.67
N GLY A 38 -6.80 -1.81 6.64
CA GLY A 38 -5.79 -0.95 6.01
C GLY A 38 -6.06 -0.61 4.55
N VAL A 39 -6.83 -1.41 3.82
CA VAL A 39 -7.28 -1.09 2.45
C VAL A 39 -8.04 0.25 2.36
N LYS A 40 -8.64 0.71 3.47
CA LYS A 40 -9.31 2.02 3.55
C LYS A 40 -8.34 3.19 3.42
N ALA A 41 -7.03 2.99 3.61
CA ALA A 41 -6.05 4.05 3.39
C ALA A 41 -6.03 4.53 1.93
N LEU A 42 -6.48 3.73 0.95
CA LEU A 42 -6.54 4.14 -0.45
C LEU A 42 -7.61 5.21 -0.76
N VAL A 43 -8.59 5.42 0.12
CA VAL A 43 -9.55 6.52 -0.04
C VAL A 43 -9.11 7.79 0.69
N ASP A 44 -8.02 7.76 1.46
CA ASP A 44 -7.42 8.97 1.99
C ASP A 44 -6.76 9.76 0.85
N PRO A 45 -7.14 11.04 0.62
CA PRO A 45 -6.63 11.81 -0.50
C PRO A 45 -5.11 11.99 -0.50
N ALA A 46 -4.51 12.13 0.69
CA ALA A 46 -3.08 12.35 0.81
C ALA A 46 -2.29 11.09 0.47
N PHE A 47 -2.76 9.92 0.92
CA PHE A 47 -2.17 8.63 0.61
C PHE A 47 -2.39 8.25 -0.86
N ALA A 48 -3.61 8.42 -1.39
CA ALA A 48 -3.93 8.12 -2.78
C ALA A 48 -3.09 8.93 -3.79
N VAL A 49 -2.74 10.18 -3.45
CA VAL A 49 -1.81 10.98 -4.26
C VAL A 49 -0.39 10.46 -4.13
N ALA A 50 0.08 10.16 -2.92
CA ALA A 50 1.44 9.67 -2.69
C ALA A 50 1.67 8.30 -3.36
N SER A 51 0.70 7.39 -3.29
CA SER A 51 0.81 6.02 -3.83
C SER A 51 0.95 5.97 -5.35
N LYS A 52 0.60 7.04 -6.07
CA LYS A 52 0.84 7.13 -7.53
C LYS A 52 2.32 7.13 -7.92
N ASN A 53 3.20 7.51 -6.98
CA ASN A 53 4.65 7.48 -7.19
C ASN A 53 5.29 6.14 -6.76
N ALA A 54 4.50 5.23 -6.19
CA ALA A 54 4.98 3.90 -5.84
C ALA A 54 5.20 3.07 -7.11
N ALA A 55 6.23 2.24 -7.12
CA ALA A 55 6.51 1.31 -8.21
C ALA A 55 5.43 0.23 -8.34
N ARG A 56 4.80 -0.15 -7.23
CA ARG A 56 3.69 -1.11 -7.21
C ARG A 56 2.79 -0.88 -6.00
N VAL A 57 1.49 -0.93 -6.23
CA VAL A 57 0.45 -0.81 -5.19
C VAL A 57 -0.52 -1.96 -5.37
N ALA A 58 -0.69 -2.77 -4.34
CA ALA A 58 -1.63 -3.88 -4.36
C ALA A 58 -2.46 -3.93 -3.07
N VAL A 59 -3.70 -4.39 -3.18
CA VAL A 59 -4.57 -4.68 -2.04
C VAL A 59 -4.79 -6.18 -1.93
N CYS A 60 -4.96 -6.68 -0.71
CA CYS A 60 -5.56 -7.99 -0.48
C CYS A 60 -7.01 -7.96 -0.99
N GLU A 61 -7.33 -8.77 -2.00
CA GLU A 61 -8.64 -8.80 -2.64
C GLU A 61 -9.77 -9.12 -1.64
N HIS A 62 -9.53 -10.07 -0.74
CA HIS A 62 -10.50 -10.45 0.29
C HIS A 62 -10.76 -9.30 1.26
N SER A 63 -9.71 -8.57 1.64
CA SER A 63 -9.85 -7.39 2.50
C SER A 63 -10.56 -6.24 1.78
N TRP A 64 -10.31 -6.05 0.49
CA TRP A 64 -11.03 -5.07 -0.32
C TRP A 64 -12.52 -5.39 -0.36
N ASP A 65 -12.90 -6.62 -0.70
CA ASP A 65 -14.32 -7.01 -0.77
C ASP A 65 -15.02 -6.88 0.59
N LEU A 66 -14.32 -7.19 1.68
CA LEU A 66 -14.87 -7.10 3.03
C LEU A 66 -15.05 -5.65 3.51
N HIS A 67 -14.09 -4.76 3.22
CA HIS A 67 -14.02 -3.43 3.84
C HIS A 67 -14.41 -2.27 2.91
N MET A 68 -14.43 -2.51 1.59
CA MET A 68 -14.65 -1.53 0.53
C MET A 68 -15.77 -1.99 -0.43
N ALA A 69 -16.75 -2.75 0.07
CA ALA A 69 -17.85 -3.29 -0.72
C ALA A 69 -18.58 -2.18 -1.51
N GLY A 70 -18.83 -2.45 -2.80
CA GLY A 70 -19.49 -1.51 -3.72
C GLY A 70 -18.56 -0.46 -4.34
N LEU A 71 -17.26 -0.49 -4.05
CA LEU A 71 -16.26 0.37 -4.66
C LEU A 71 -15.35 -0.42 -5.62
N ASP A 72 -15.11 0.15 -6.80
CA ASP A 72 -14.09 -0.35 -7.71
C ASP A 72 -12.69 -0.14 -7.11
N CYS A 73 -11.86 -1.18 -7.18
CA CYS A 73 -10.49 -1.08 -6.69
C CYS A 73 -9.62 -0.30 -7.68
N PRO A 74 -8.97 0.81 -7.26
CA PRO A 74 -8.21 1.66 -8.18
C PRO A 74 -6.80 1.11 -8.49
N VAL A 75 -6.42 -0.01 -7.89
CA VAL A 75 -5.06 -0.57 -7.92
C VAL A 75 -5.12 -2.10 -8.11
N GLU A 76 -3.96 -2.75 -8.18
CA GLU A 76 -3.87 -4.20 -8.32
C GLU A 76 -4.59 -4.92 -7.16
N ARG A 77 -5.50 -5.83 -7.50
CA ARG A 77 -6.07 -6.78 -6.53
C ARG A 77 -5.17 -8.00 -6.48
N GLY A 78 -4.65 -8.33 -5.30
CA GLY A 78 -3.71 -9.41 -5.08
C GLY A 78 -4.13 -10.32 -3.92
N SER A 79 -3.48 -11.48 -3.85
CA SER A 79 -3.64 -12.45 -2.76
C SER A 79 -2.47 -12.36 -1.78
N GLN A 80 -2.47 -13.22 -0.77
CA GLN A 80 -1.30 -13.38 0.11
C GLN A 80 -0.05 -13.85 -0.63
N THR A 81 -0.18 -14.47 -1.81
CA THR A 81 0.96 -14.79 -2.67
C THR A 81 1.64 -13.52 -3.19
N VAL A 82 0.85 -12.50 -3.57
CA VAL A 82 1.39 -11.19 -3.97
C VAL A 82 2.07 -10.52 -2.78
N ASN A 83 1.46 -10.59 -1.59
CA ASN A 83 2.08 -10.08 -0.37
C ASN A 83 3.46 -10.72 -0.12
N SER A 84 3.55 -12.04 -0.14
CA SER A 84 4.81 -12.78 0.06
C SER A 84 5.86 -12.44 -1.01
N ALA A 85 5.46 -12.28 -2.27
CA ALA A 85 6.36 -11.87 -3.34
C ALA A 85 6.93 -10.47 -3.08
N LEU A 86 6.08 -9.50 -2.74
CA LEU A 86 6.51 -8.14 -2.42
C LEU A 86 7.44 -8.10 -1.21
N MET A 87 7.16 -8.91 -0.17
CA MET A 87 8.03 -9.04 0.99
C MET A 87 9.40 -9.62 0.62
N ALA A 88 9.46 -10.59 -0.30
CA ALA A 88 10.72 -11.18 -0.76
C ALA A 88 11.55 -10.22 -1.64
N GLU A 89 10.89 -9.36 -2.42
CA GLU A 89 11.53 -8.38 -3.31
C GLU A 89 11.99 -7.09 -2.60
N ALA A 90 11.49 -6.84 -1.38
CA ALA A 90 11.77 -5.63 -0.62
C ALA A 90 13.08 -5.74 0.16
N GLY A 91 13.95 -4.74 0.03
CA GLY A 91 15.14 -4.62 0.88
C GLY A 91 14.78 -4.31 2.34
N ARG A 92 13.66 -3.62 2.57
CA ARG A 92 13.11 -3.31 3.89
C ARG A 92 11.59 -3.34 3.87
N VAL A 93 10.98 -3.76 4.98
CA VAL A 93 9.53 -3.69 5.20
C VAL A 93 9.25 -2.74 6.35
N ILE A 94 8.34 -1.79 6.12
CA ILE A 94 7.80 -0.91 7.17
C ILE A 94 6.34 -1.32 7.36
N SER A 95 6.01 -1.85 8.53
CA SER A 95 4.63 -2.20 8.90
C SER A 95 3.95 -0.99 9.52
N LEU A 96 2.79 -0.60 8.99
CA LEU A 96 2.02 0.57 9.41
C LEU A 96 0.55 0.22 9.66
#